data_AF-A0A944RSJ1-F1
#
_entry.id   AF-A0A944RSJ1-F1
#
_cell.length_a   1.000
_cell.length_b   1.000
_cell.length_c   1.000
_cell.angle_alpha   90.00
_cell.angle_beta   90.00
_cell.angle_gamma   90.00
#
_symmetry.space_group_name_H-M   'P 1'
#
loop_
_entity.id
_entity.type
_entity.pdbx_description
1 polymer ?
#
loop_
_entity_poly.entity_id
_entity_poly.type
_entity_poly.pdbx_seq_one_letter_code
_entity_poly.pdbx_strand_id
1 'polypeptide(L)'
;MANKKKKVPDFFEENPFDPVNAATGKGPSFDTDNKGSKDSGKANKKNVEKKKAGFYISSQLLDRFNRKFFELKLANIDIGNKSILVEAALVFALDDMDKGKKSLVLKKLSG
;
A
#
# COMPACT_ATOMS: atom_id res chain seq x y z
N MET A 1 33.12 46.95 -2.61
CA MET A 1 32.27 46.80 -1.41
C MET A 1 30.92 46.24 -1.83
N ALA A 2 30.41 45.26 -1.09
CA ALA A 2 29.30 44.38 -1.46
C ALA A 2 27.92 45.04 -1.31
N ASN A 3 27.02 44.83 -2.28
CA ASN A 3 25.59 45.10 -2.14
C ASN A 3 24.80 43.83 -2.50
N LYS A 4 24.64 42.92 -1.53
CA LYS A 4 23.70 41.78 -1.65
C LYS A 4 22.29 42.30 -1.35
N LYS A 5 21.43 42.37 -2.37
CA LYS A 5 19.98 42.61 -2.17
C LYS A 5 19.38 41.39 -1.46
N LYS A 6 18.74 41.60 -0.30
CA LYS A 6 18.03 40.52 0.42
C LYS A 6 16.84 40.07 -0.44
N LYS A 7 16.77 38.77 -0.76
CA LYS A 7 15.59 38.17 -1.38
C LYS A 7 14.44 38.23 -0.37
N VAL A 8 13.36 38.89 -0.74
CA VAL A 8 12.09 38.80 0.00
C VAL A 8 11.52 37.39 -0.21
N PRO A 9 10.98 36.72 0.82
CA PRO A 9 10.37 35.40 0.66
C PRO A 9 9.11 35.54 -0.19
N ASP A 10 9.00 34.72 -1.23
CA ASP A 10 7.81 34.64 -2.07
C ASP A 10 6.75 33.78 -1.35
N PHE A 11 5.60 34.39 -1.06
CA PHE A 11 4.52 33.76 -0.29
C PHE A 11 3.77 32.67 -1.06
N PHE A 12 4.00 32.56 -2.37
CA PHE A 12 3.34 31.59 -3.26
C PHE A 12 4.23 30.39 -3.60
N GLU A 13 5.42 30.25 -2.99
CA GLU A 13 6.23 29.03 -3.11
C GLU A 13 5.48 27.82 -2.50
N GLU A 14 5.50 26.68 -3.21
CA GLU A 14 4.88 25.40 -2.82
C GLU A 14 5.61 24.71 -1.64
N ASN A 15 6.07 25.46 -0.65
CA ASN A 15 6.42 24.94 0.66
C ASN A 15 5.32 25.36 1.65
N PRO A 16 4.16 24.67 1.65
CA PRO A 16 3.10 24.97 2.59
C PRO A 16 3.65 24.84 4.00
N PHE A 17 3.46 25.89 4.78
CA PHE A 17 3.75 25.89 6.21
C PHE A 17 3.04 24.70 6.85
N ASP A 18 3.79 23.70 7.31
CA ASP A 18 3.24 22.54 8.01
C ASP A 18 3.01 22.92 9.48
N PRO A 19 1.76 23.11 9.92
CA PRO A 19 1.46 23.51 11.29
C PRO A 19 1.93 22.47 12.33
N VAL A 20 2.06 21.21 11.93
CA VAL A 20 2.51 20.12 12.81
C VAL A 20 4.02 20.25 13.10
N ASN A 21 4.83 20.58 12.09
CA ASN A 21 6.27 20.78 12.28
C ASN A 21 6.57 22.05 13.09
N ALA A 22 5.79 23.11 12.87
CA ALA A 22 5.92 24.35 13.65
C ALA A 22 5.62 24.14 15.15
N ALA A 23 4.61 23.33 15.47
CA ALA A 23 4.24 23.03 16.85
C ALA A 23 5.21 22.06 17.55
N THR A 24 5.84 21.15 16.81
CA THR A 24 6.71 20.10 17.36
C THR A 24 8.21 20.46 17.34
N GLY A 25 8.58 21.62 16.81
CA GLY A 25 9.95 22.13 16.80
C GLY A 25 10.92 21.32 15.93
N LYS A 26 10.41 20.39 15.12
CA LYS A 26 11.21 19.56 14.23
C LYS A 26 11.34 20.32 12.90
N GLY A 27 12.44 21.05 12.76
CA GLY A 27 12.74 21.84 11.56
C GLY A 27 12.75 20.99 10.28
N PRO A 28 12.56 21.60 9.10
CA PRO A 28 12.48 20.88 7.85
C PRO A 28 13.87 20.38 7.44
N SER A 29 14.06 19.06 7.47
CA SER A 29 14.96 18.40 6.53
C SER A 29 14.10 17.96 5.35
N PHE A 30 13.99 18.80 4.33
CA PHE A 30 13.45 18.45 3.02
C PHE A 30 14.62 18.39 2.04
N ASP A 31 15.01 17.17 1.69
CA ASP A 31 15.85 16.87 0.55
C ASP A 31 15.20 17.36 -0.75
N THR A 32 15.99 17.89 -1.70
CA THR A 32 15.95 17.48 -3.12
C THR A 32 16.97 18.28 -3.93
N ASP A 33 18.17 17.71 -4.10
CA ASP A 33 18.93 17.92 -5.33
C ASP A 33 19.12 16.57 -6.01
N ASN A 34 18.35 16.41 -7.08
CA ASN A 34 18.32 15.26 -7.95
C ASN A 34 19.62 15.23 -8.77
N LYS A 35 20.66 14.55 -8.26
CA LYS A 35 21.82 14.14 -9.07
C LYS A 35 22.25 12.74 -8.66
N GLY A 36 22.22 11.85 -9.65
CA GLY A 36 22.30 10.41 -9.49
C GLY A 36 23.41 9.91 -8.57
N SER A 37 23.04 8.98 -7.70
CA SER A 37 23.93 8.09 -6.97
C SER A 37 23.23 6.73 -6.88
N LYS A 38 23.56 5.81 -7.80
CA LYS A 38 24.28 4.57 -7.46
C LYS A 38 24.47 4.35 -5.95
N ASP A 39 23.73 3.35 -5.49
CA ASP A 39 24.07 2.38 -4.44
C ASP A 39 24.21 2.90 -3.00
N SER A 40 23.28 2.50 -2.13
CA SER A 40 23.61 1.70 -0.93
C SER A 40 22.40 1.48 0.00
N GLY A 41 22.01 0.21 0.10
CA GLY A 41 21.66 -0.43 1.37
C GLY A 41 20.39 -0.02 2.11
N LYS A 42 19.26 -0.69 1.83
CA LYS A 42 18.31 -1.13 2.88
C LYS A 42 17.38 -2.25 2.37
N ALA A 43 17.61 -3.44 2.92
CA ALA A 43 16.75 -4.63 2.92
C ALA A 43 16.04 -5.01 1.61
N ASN A 44 16.60 -6.03 0.96
CA ASN A 44 16.03 -6.78 -0.16
C ASN A 44 14.64 -7.37 0.21
N LYS A 45 13.58 -6.56 0.20
CA LYS A 45 12.23 -7.07 -0.06
C LYS A 45 12.24 -7.48 -1.52
N LYS A 46 12.40 -8.78 -1.79
CA LYS A 46 12.11 -9.36 -3.11
C LYS A 46 10.74 -8.85 -3.52
N ASN A 47 10.72 -7.86 -4.40
CA ASN A 47 9.49 -7.25 -4.87
C ASN A 47 8.93 -8.27 -5.85
N VAL A 48 8.08 -9.17 -5.36
CA VAL A 48 7.38 -10.13 -6.22
C VAL A 48 6.65 -9.30 -7.27
N GLU A 49 6.92 -9.55 -8.55
CA GLU A 49 6.28 -8.83 -9.64
C GLU A 49 4.77 -9.05 -9.59
N LYS A 50 4.02 -8.05 -9.14
CA LYS A 50 2.56 -8.11 -9.07
C LYS A 50 1.96 -7.59 -10.37
N LYS A 51 1.11 -8.39 -11.02
CA LYS A 51 0.31 -7.99 -12.17
C LYS A 51 -1.13 -7.72 -11.73
N LYS A 52 -1.72 -6.62 -12.20
CA LYS A 52 -3.13 -6.30 -11.93
C LYS A 52 -4.02 -7.16 -12.82
N ALA A 53 -5.01 -7.81 -12.22
CA ALA A 53 -6.05 -8.55 -12.92
C ALA A 53 -7.43 -8.02 -12.51
N GLY A 54 -8.35 -7.95 -13.49
CA GLY A 54 -9.75 -7.56 -13.27
C GLY A 54 -10.66 -8.77 -13.43
N PHE A 55 -11.61 -8.93 -12.51
CA PHE A 55 -12.60 -10.02 -12.53
C PHE A 55 -13.97 -9.45 -12.22
N TYR A 56 -15.01 -10.04 -12.80
CA TYR A 56 -16.39 -9.80 -12.38
C TYR A 56 -16.68 -10.62 -11.12
N ILE A 57 -17.25 -9.96 -10.12
CA ILE A 57 -17.64 -10.56 -8.84
C ILE A 57 -19.08 -10.12 -8.58
N SER A 58 -19.94 -11.03 -8.11
CA SER A 58 -21.31 -10.64 -7.75
C SER A 58 -21.31 -9.61 -6.62
N SER A 59 -22.26 -8.67 -6.66
CA SER A 59 -22.37 -7.58 -5.68
C SER A 59 -22.45 -8.13 -4.26
N GLN A 60 -23.26 -9.17 -4.04
CA GLN A 60 -23.41 -9.82 -2.74
C GLN A 60 -22.09 -10.40 -2.20
N LEU A 61 -21.26 -10.98 -3.07
CA LEU A 61 -19.97 -11.52 -2.68
C LEU A 61 -18.96 -10.40 -2.38
N LEU A 62 -18.97 -9.33 -3.17
CA LEU A 62 -18.14 -8.15 -2.95
C LEU A 62 -18.47 -7.47 -1.62
N ASP A 63 -19.76 -7.35 -1.28
CA ASP A 63 -20.22 -6.78 -0.02
C ASP A 63 -19.78 -7.64 1.18
N ARG A 64 -19.95 -8.97 1.07
CA ARG A 64 -19.48 -9.91 2.09
C ARG A 64 -17.96 -9.82 2.29
N PHE A 65 -17.21 -9.73 1.19
CA PHE A 65 -15.76 -9.56 1.22
C PHE A 65 -15.37 -8.25 1.92
N ASN A 66 -15.99 -7.12 1.55
CA ASN A 66 -15.72 -5.82 2.15
C ASN A 66 -16.02 -5.82 3.65
N ARG A 67 -17.15 -6.40 4.06
CA ARG A 67 -17.50 -6.49 5.48
C ARG A 67 -16.47 -7.30 6.25
N LYS A 68 -16.03 -8.45 5.71
CA LYS A 68 -14.98 -9.26 6.33
C LYS A 68 -13.64 -8.54 6.43
N PHE A 69 -13.24 -7.82 5.41
CA PHE A 69 -12.02 -6.99 5.46
C PHE A 69 -12.06 -5.98 6.62
N PHE A 70 -13.19 -5.27 6.80
CA PHE A 70 -13.33 -4.31 7.88
C PHE A 70 -13.48 -4.97 9.25
N GLU A 71 -14.19 -6.10 9.37
CA GLU A 71 -14.26 -6.89 10.59
C GLU A 71 -12.85 -7.30 11.06
N LEU A 72 -11.98 -7.73 10.14
CA LEU A 72 -10.59 -8.09 10.46
C LEU A 72 -9.76 -6.87 10.89
N LYS A 73 -9.95 -5.72 10.24
CA LYS A 73 -9.32 -4.45 10.66
C LYS A 73 -9.73 -4.05 12.08
N LEU A 74 -11.02 -4.15 12.40
CA LEU A 74 -11.55 -3.86 13.74
C LEU A 74 -11.04 -4.85 14.80
N ALA A 75 -10.78 -6.09 14.41
CA ALA A 75 -10.18 -7.11 15.26
C ALA A 75 -8.67 -6.93 15.48
N ASN A 76 -8.08 -5.80 15.06
CA ASN A 76 -6.64 -5.50 15.10
C ASN A 76 -5.77 -6.52 14.36
N ILE A 77 -6.32 -7.21 13.35
CA ILE A 77 -5.52 -8.04 12.45
C ILE A 77 -4.92 -7.10 11.40
N ASP A 78 -3.59 -7.07 11.32
CA ASP A 78 -2.87 -6.19 10.40
C ASP A 78 -2.96 -6.68 8.95
N ILE A 79 -4.08 -6.38 8.31
CA ILE A 79 -4.29 -6.60 6.88
C ILE A 79 -4.04 -5.27 6.18
N GLY A 80 -2.89 -5.12 5.53
CA GLY A 80 -2.51 -3.85 4.90
C GLY A 80 -3.57 -3.30 3.94
N ASN A 81 -4.02 -4.11 2.97
CA ASN A 81 -5.00 -3.72 1.96
C ASN A 81 -5.91 -4.89 1.53
N LYS A 82 -6.96 -4.57 0.77
CA LYS A 82 -7.90 -5.58 0.25
C LYS A 82 -7.22 -6.62 -0.65
N SER A 83 -6.23 -6.20 -1.44
CA SER A 83 -5.51 -7.10 -2.35
C SER A 83 -4.77 -8.22 -1.61
N ILE A 84 -4.21 -7.96 -0.42
CA ILE A 84 -3.57 -8.98 0.43
C ILE A 84 -4.58 -10.04 0.85
N LEU A 85 -5.79 -9.64 1.24
CA LEU A 85 -6.84 -10.57 1.64
C LEU A 85 -7.32 -11.43 0.45
N VAL A 86 -7.47 -10.82 -0.74
CA VAL A 86 -7.81 -11.55 -1.96
C VAL A 86 -6.70 -12.53 -2.34
N GLU A 87 -5.45 -12.10 -2.29
CA GLU A 87 -4.27 -12.94 -2.58
C GLU A 87 -4.23 -14.16 -1.64
N ALA A 88 -4.40 -13.95 -0.33
CA ALA A 88 -4.47 -15.03 0.65
C ALA A 88 -5.65 -15.99 0.40
N ALA A 89 -6.83 -15.45 0.05
CA ALA A 89 -8.00 -16.26 -0.26
C ALA A 89 -7.82 -17.10 -1.54
N LEU A 90 -7.14 -16.54 -2.55
CA LEU A 90 -6.81 -17.25 -3.79
C LEU A 90 -5.79 -18.36 -3.54
N VAL A 91 -4.72 -18.08 -2.79
CA VAL A 91 -3.74 -19.10 -2.40
C VAL A 91 -4.44 -20.23 -1.65
N PHE A 92 -5.27 -19.91 -0.65
CA PHE A 92 -6.03 -20.92 0.09
C PHE A 92 -6.93 -21.77 -0.82
N ALA A 93 -7.58 -21.17 -1.82
CA ALA A 93 -8.43 -21.89 -2.76
C ALA A 93 -7.61 -22.82 -3.67
N LEU A 94 -6.45 -22.36 -4.15
CA LEU A 94 -5.55 -23.17 -4.98
C LEU A 94 -4.95 -24.32 -4.18
N ASP A 95 -4.48 -24.07 -2.96
CA ASP A 95 -4.00 -25.10 -2.03
C ASP A 95 -5.09 -26.14 -1.72
N ASP A 96 -6.36 -25.71 -1.66
CA ASP A 96 -7.47 -26.64 -1.50
C ASP A 96 -7.71 -27.49 -2.75
N MET A 97 -7.59 -26.90 -3.95
CA MET A 97 -7.71 -27.62 -5.22
C MET A 97 -6.60 -28.65 -5.42
N ASP A 98 -5.38 -28.37 -4.95
CA ASP A 98 -4.25 -29.30 -5.00
C ASP A 98 -4.48 -30.58 -4.17
N LYS A 99 -5.45 -30.58 -3.25
CA LYS A 99 -5.89 -31.80 -2.53
C LYS A 99 -6.68 -32.78 -3.42
N GLY A 100 -6.95 -32.42 -4.68
CA GLY A 100 -7.64 -33.26 -5.66
C GLY A 100 -9.04 -33.67 -5.19
N LYS A 101 -9.33 -34.97 -5.15
CA LYS A 101 -10.67 -35.50 -4.78
C LYS A 101 -11.17 -35.05 -3.40
N LYS A 102 -10.28 -34.59 -2.52
CA LYS A 102 -10.65 -34.10 -1.19
C LYS A 102 -11.00 -32.60 -1.17
N SER A 103 -10.67 -31.86 -2.23
CA SER A 103 -10.93 -30.43 -2.34
C SER A 103 -12.41 -30.10 -2.16
N LEU A 104 -12.69 -29.13 -1.30
CA LEU A 104 -14.03 -28.55 -1.13
C LEU A 104 -14.38 -27.64 -2.32
N VAL A 105 -13.38 -26.94 -2.86
CA VAL A 105 -13.54 -26.08 -4.04
C VAL A 105 -13.93 -26.91 -5.26
N LEU A 106 -13.19 -27.99 -5.56
CA LEU A 106 -13.51 -28.85 -6.71
C LEU A 106 -14.87 -29.51 -6.57
N LYS A 107 -15.23 -29.98 -5.37
CA LYS A 107 -16.56 -30.55 -5.11
C LYS A 107 -17.69 -29.57 -5.39
N LYS A 108 -17.48 -28.28 -5.11
CA LYS A 108 -18.47 -27.23 -5.37
C LYS A 108 -18.57 -26.88 -6.86
N LEU A 109 -17.48 -27.03 -7.61
CA LEU A 109 -17.44 -26.80 -9.07
C LEU A 109 -17.95 -28.00 -9.88
N SER A 110 -17.81 -29.22 -9.34
CA SER A 110 -18.30 -30.45 -9.96
C SER A 110 -19.75 -30.78 -9.60
N GLY A 111 -20.40 -29.93 -8.81
CA GLY A 111 -21.78 -30.07 -8.36
C GLY A 111 -22.78 -29.55 -9.37
#